data_AF-A0A926QFA6-F1
#
_entry.id   AF-A0A926QFA6-F1
#
_cell.length_a   1.000
_cell.length_b   1.000
_cell.length_c   1.000
_cell.angle_alpha   90.00
_cell.angle_beta   90.00
_cell.angle_gamma   90.00
#
_symmetry.space_group_name_H-M   'P 1'
#
loop_
_entity.id
_entity.type
_entity.pdbx_description
1 polymer ?
#
loop_
_entity_poly.entity_id
_entity_poly.type
_entity_poly.pdbx_seq_one_letter_code
_entity_poly.pdbx_strand_id
1 'polypeptide(L)'
;MSERSERRSPRESGPRLDQPRELRGRFFPEMAVDNETFGVIAEKFARFMGTAKFLAYMTIFIIVWILINAIALFGLRWDPYPFILLNLFFSTQASYAAPLILLAQNRQDDRDRVALEQDRNRDERNLADTEFLTREVASLRLGLRDTATRDFVRGELRNLLDEMEERGMIAPVAPEETKPRRKKDKPAN
;
A
#
# COMPACT_ATOMS: atom_id res chain seq x y z
N MET A 1 -66.16 -6.29 -38.84
CA MET A 1 -65.11 -5.54 -39.55
C MET A 1 -64.71 -4.38 -38.66
N SER A 2 -63.89 -4.68 -37.65
CA SER A 2 -63.46 -3.75 -36.59
C SER A 2 -62.14 -4.24 -36.01
N GLU A 3 -61.36 -3.30 -35.48
CA GLU A 3 -60.13 -3.45 -34.68
C GLU A 3 -58.83 -3.64 -35.47
N ARG A 4 -57.72 -2.96 -35.19
CA ARG A 4 -57.40 -1.82 -34.30
C ARG A 4 -55.98 -1.42 -34.70
N SER A 5 -55.81 -0.23 -35.26
CA SER A 5 -54.51 0.33 -35.61
C SER A 5 -53.88 0.97 -34.37
N GLU A 6 -53.04 0.24 -33.63
CA GLU A 6 -52.21 0.82 -32.57
C GLU A 6 -50.85 1.23 -33.14
N ARG A 7 -50.74 2.53 -33.39
CA ARG A 7 -49.50 3.24 -33.69
C ARG A 7 -48.56 3.15 -32.50
N ARG A 8 -47.34 2.64 -32.71
CA ARG A 8 -46.24 2.76 -31.74
C ARG A 8 -45.73 4.20 -31.73
N SER A 9 -45.94 4.90 -30.62
CA SER A 9 -45.33 6.20 -30.35
C SER A 9 -43.84 6.04 -29.98
N PRO A 10 -42.91 6.84 -30.52
CA PRO A 10 -41.54 6.90 -30.03
C PRO A 10 -41.51 7.63 -28.68
N ARG A 11 -40.92 7.03 -27.65
CA ARG A 11 -40.67 7.72 -26.37
C ARG A 11 -39.54 8.73 -26.57
N GLU A 12 -39.89 10.01 -26.60
CA GLU A 12 -38.95 11.11 -26.45
C GLU A 12 -38.23 10.98 -25.09
N SER A 13 -36.92 10.79 -25.14
CA SER A 13 -36.06 10.81 -23.97
C SER A 13 -35.70 12.28 -23.69
N GLY A 14 -36.38 12.90 -22.73
CA GLY A 14 -36.07 14.26 -22.30
C GLY A 14 -34.66 14.38 -21.69
N PRO A 15 -34.05 15.59 -21.72
CA PRO A 15 -32.74 15.82 -21.13
C PRO A 15 -32.77 15.54 -19.63
N ARG A 16 -31.91 14.62 -19.16
CA ARG A 16 -31.80 14.26 -17.74
C ARG A 16 -31.30 15.47 -16.94
N LEU A 17 -32.12 15.92 -16.00
CA LEU A 17 -31.89 17.07 -15.11
C LEU A 17 -30.96 16.76 -13.91
N ASP A 18 -30.20 15.66 -13.96
CA ASP A 18 -29.38 15.16 -12.84
C ASP A 18 -27.89 15.52 -12.93
N GLN A 19 -27.49 16.41 -13.83
CA GLN A 19 -26.13 16.93 -13.81
C GLN A 19 -26.10 18.22 -13.00
N PRO A 20 -25.48 18.25 -11.81
CA PRO A 20 -25.29 19.49 -11.08
C PRO A 20 -24.47 20.43 -11.97
N ARG A 21 -25.10 21.53 -12.35
CA ARG A 21 -24.52 22.57 -13.19
C ARG A 21 -23.44 23.27 -12.38
N GLU A 22 -22.19 22.87 -12.56
CA GLU A 22 -21.05 23.56 -11.97
C GLU A 22 -20.92 24.96 -12.60
N LEU A 23 -21.60 25.95 -12.03
CA LEU A 23 -21.36 27.36 -12.28
C LEU A 23 -20.03 27.77 -11.63
N ARG A 24 -18.91 27.28 -12.18
CA ARG A 24 -17.59 27.80 -11.82
C ARG A 24 -17.32 29.04 -12.67
N GLY A 25 -17.94 30.14 -12.28
CA GLY A 25 -17.60 31.49 -12.76
C GLY A 25 -16.19 31.85 -12.31
N ARG A 26 -15.19 31.41 -13.07
CA ARG A 26 -13.77 31.70 -12.81
C ARG A 26 -13.46 33.10 -13.34
N PHE A 27 -13.79 34.11 -12.52
CA PHE A 27 -13.48 35.53 -12.77
C PHE A 27 -12.01 35.90 -12.50
N PHE A 28 -11.21 34.98 -11.99
CA PHE A 28 -9.77 35.16 -11.86
C PHE A 28 -9.07 34.46 -13.03
N PRO A 29 -8.19 35.13 -13.79
CA PRO A 29 -7.25 34.40 -14.62
C PRO A 29 -6.50 33.47 -13.66
N GLU A 30 -6.73 32.17 -13.82
CA GLU A 30 -5.93 31.15 -13.19
C GLU A 30 -4.52 31.45 -13.71
N MET A 31 -3.72 32.16 -12.92
CA MET A 31 -2.28 32.16 -13.07
C MET A 31 -1.89 30.70 -12.84
N ALA A 32 -2.04 29.91 -13.90
CA ALA A 32 -1.41 28.62 -14.06
C ALA A 32 0.09 28.92 -14.19
N VAL A 33 0.66 29.36 -13.06
CA VAL A 33 2.07 29.24 -12.77
C VAL A 33 2.37 27.77 -13.05
N ASP A 34 3.13 27.51 -14.12
CA ASP A 34 3.34 26.20 -14.70
C ASP A 34 3.71 25.17 -13.60
N ASN A 35 2.72 24.43 -13.10
CA ASN A 35 2.86 23.63 -11.88
C ASN A 35 3.98 22.59 -12.01
N GLU A 36 4.25 22.15 -13.25
CA GLU A 36 5.33 21.24 -13.62
C GLU A 36 6.72 21.87 -13.33
N THR A 37 6.96 23.09 -13.83
CA THR A 37 8.26 23.77 -13.71
C THR A 37 8.56 24.16 -12.27
N PHE A 38 7.56 24.66 -11.54
CA PHE A 38 7.70 25.02 -10.13
C PHE A 38 7.81 23.78 -9.22
N GLY A 39 7.16 22.67 -9.58
CA GLY A 39 7.28 21.40 -8.87
C GLY A 39 8.70 20.82 -8.91
N VAL A 40 9.38 20.93 -10.07
CA VAL A 40 10.78 20.51 -10.21
C VAL A 40 11.71 21.39 -9.37
N ILE A 41 11.46 22.70 -9.32
CA ILE A 41 12.23 23.65 -8.51
C ILE A 41 12.02 23.37 -7.03
N ALA A 42 10.78 23.15 -6.59
CA ALA A 42 10.45 22.82 -5.21
C ALA A 42 11.08 21.50 -4.76
N GLU A 43 11.06 20.46 -5.61
CA GLU A 43 11.69 19.17 -5.30
C GLU A 43 13.22 19.29 -5.16
N LYS A 44 13.86 20.13 -6.00
CA LYS A 44 15.29 20.44 -5.86
C LYS A 44 15.58 21.23 -4.58
N PHE A 45 14.76 22.23 -4.26
CA PHE A 45 14.88 23.03 -3.03
C PHE A 45 14.69 22.18 -1.77
N ALA A 46 13.70 21.27 -1.75
CA ALA A 46 13.46 20.36 -0.64
C ALA A 46 14.65 19.42 -0.39
N ARG A 47 15.20 18.81 -1.46
CA ARG A 47 16.42 18.00 -1.36
C ARG A 47 17.63 18.80 -0.88
N PHE A 48 17.74 20.06 -1.33
CA PHE A 48 18.83 20.93 -0.95
C PHE A 48 18.77 21.34 0.53
N MET A 49 17.60 21.78 1.02
CA MET A 49 17.40 22.15 2.43
C MET A 49 17.55 20.98 3.41
N GLY A 50 17.25 19.75 2.98
CA GLY A 50 17.43 18.55 3.81
C GLY A 50 18.88 18.07 3.97
N THR A 51 19.86 18.72 3.33
CA THR A 51 21.27 18.29 3.34
C THR A 51 22.06 19.00 4.45
N ALA A 52 22.90 18.27 5.20
CA ALA A 52 23.77 18.84 6.25
C ALA A 52 24.71 19.98 5.76
N LYS A 53 25.08 19.94 4.47
CA LYS A 53 25.88 20.99 3.80
C LYS A 53 25.17 22.35 3.76
N PHE A 54 23.85 22.38 3.61
CA PHE A 54 23.08 23.63 3.60
C PHE A 54 23.16 24.32 4.96
N LEU A 55 22.96 23.56 6.03
CA LEU A 55 23.05 24.07 7.40
C LEU A 55 24.44 24.64 7.68
N ALA A 56 25.51 23.92 7.29
CA ALA A 56 26.89 24.40 7.43
C ALA A 56 27.13 25.71 6.67
N TYR A 57 26.69 25.81 5.42
CA TYR A 57 26.81 27.04 4.63
C TYR A 57 26.06 28.22 5.27
N MET A 58 24.83 27.99 5.74
CA MET A 58 24.03 29.03 6.40
C MET A 58 24.67 29.50 7.71
N THR A 59 25.22 28.60 8.51
CA THR A 59 25.95 28.97 9.74
C THR A 59 27.19 29.81 9.42
N ILE A 60 27.98 29.40 8.42
CA ILE A 60 29.16 30.15 7.98
C ILE A 60 28.75 31.55 7.49
N PHE A 61 27.68 31.64 6.68
CA PHE A 61 27.16 32.92 6.20
C PHE A 61 26.81 33.88 7.34
N ILE A 62 26.08 33.40 8.37
CA ILE A 62 25.73 34.22 9.55
C ILE A 62 26.99 34.68 10.29
N ILE A 63 27.96 33.77 10.53
CA ILE A 63 29.21 34.09 11.21
C ILE A 63 29.98 35.17 10.44
N VAL A 64 30.12 35.01 9.12
CA VAL A 64 30.82 35.96 8.25
C VAL A 64 30.11 37.32 8.26
N TRP A 65 28.78 37.35 8.20
CA TRP A 65 27.99 38.58 8.26
C TRP A 65 28.22 39.34 9.57
N ILE A 66 28.16 38.62 10.70
CA ILE A 66 28.43 39.19 12.03
C ILE A 66 29.86 39.69 12.09
N LEU A 67 30.84 38.92 11.61
CA LEU A 67 32.27 39.28 11.64
C LEU A 67 32.56 40.56 10.85
N ILE A 68 32.02 40.68 9.62
CA ILE A 68 32.17 41.86 8.77
C ILE A 68 31.59 43.10 9.45
N ASN A 69 30.42 42.99 10.08
CA ASN A 69 29.76 44.09 10.78
C ASN A 69 30.41 44.43 12.12
N ALA A 70 30.92 43.43 12.85
CA ALA A 70 31.57 43.61 14.15
C ALA A 70 32.94 44.28 14.03
N ILE A 71 33.74 43.88 13.04
CA ILE A 71 35.07 44.46 12.78
C ILE A 71 34.93 45.84 12.11
N ALA A 72 33.73 46.19 11.62
CA ALA A 72 33.49 47.40 10.84
C ALA A 72 34.52 47.53 9.72
N LEU A 73 34.64 46.48 8.90
CA LEU A 73 35.71 46.30 7.90
C LEU A 73 35.85 47.49 6.92
N PHE A 74 34.84 48.37 6.85
CA PHE A 74 34.82 49.58 6.02
C PHE A 74 34.66 50.90 6.80
N GLY A 75 34.83 50.92 8.13
CA GLY A 75 34.56 52.10 8.98
C GLY A 75 33.07 52.48 9.08
N LEU A 76 32.22 51.93 8.22
CA LEU A 76 30.77 51.98 8.25
C LEU A 76 30.23 50.67 8.87
N ARG A 77 29.44 50.80 9.94
CA ARG A 77 28.65 49.69 10.48
C ARG A 77 27.37 49.56 9.66
N TRP A 78 27.40 48.69 8.64
CA TRP A 78 26.26 48.49 7.73
C TRP A 78 25.03 47.93 8.47
N ASP A 79 25.23 47.04 9.43
CA ASP A 79 24.19 46.41 10.25
C ASP A 79 24.64 46.34 11.72
N PRO A 80 24.51 47.43 12.50
CA PRO A 80 24.84 47.44 13.92
C PRO A 80 23.95 46.48 14.73
N TYR A 81 24.45 45.98 15.86
CA TYR A 81 23.65 45.21 16.82
C TYR A 81 22.36 45.99 17.16
N PRO A 82 21.14 45.44 16.95
CA PRO A 82 20.78 44.01 16.92
C PRO A 82 20.62 43.33 15.53
N PHE A 83 21.33 43.77 14.48
CA PHE A 83 21.33 43.18 13.13
C PHE A 83 19.95 43.19 12.43
N ILE A 84 19.38 44.37 12.22
CA ILE A 84 18.05 44.53 11.65
C ILE A 84 17.97 44.03 10.20
N LEU A 85 19.04 44.21 9.41
CA LEU A 85 19.04 43.80 8.01
C LEU A 85 19.10 42.28 7.87
N LEU A 86 19.91 41.62 8.70
CA LEU A 86 19.95 40.17 8.77
C LEU A 86 18.58 39.59 9.15
N ASN A 87 17.91 40.17 10.14
CA ASN A 87 16.56 39.76 10.54
C ASN A 87 15.51 39.99 9.45
N LEU A 88 15.59 41.13 8.73
CA LEU A 88 14.70 41.42 7.61
C LEU A 88 14.89 40.41 6.48
N PHE A 89 16.14 40.02 6.20
CA PHE A 89 16.44 38.99 5.21
C PHE A 89 15.83 37.64 5.59
N PHE A 90 15.98 37.19 6.84
CA PHE A 90 15.37 35.94 7.31
C PHE A 90 13.84 35.98 7.29
N SER A 91 13.24 37.11 7.66
CA SER A 91 11.78 37.30 7.63
C SER A 91 11.25 37.22 6.19
N THR A 92 11.95 37.85 5.25
CA THR A 92 11.62 37.76 3.82
C THR A 92 11.83 36.34 3.28
N GLN A 93 12.91 35.67 3.69
CA GLN A 93 13.22 34.30 3.30
C GLN A 93 12.12 33.33 3.77
N ALA A 94 11.66 33.45 5.00
CA ALA A 94 10.55 32.67 5.54
C ALA A 94 9.23 32.97 4.80
N SER A 95 8.96 34.25 4.50
CA SER A 95 7.74 34.68 3.81
C SER A 95 7.64 34.13 2.38
N TYR A 96 8.75 34.08 1.64
CA TYR A 96 8.78 33.46 0.30
C TYR A 96 8.86 31.93 0.34
N ALA A 97 9.41 31.35 1.42
CA ALA A 97 9.44 29.89 1.59
C ALA A 97 8.02 29.31 1.77
N ALA A 98 7.14 29.98 2.51
CA ALA A 98 5.78 29.51 2.78
C ALA A 98 4.98 29.10 1.52
N PRO A 99 4.82 29.94 0.48
CA PRO A 99 4.11 29.55 -0.74
C PRO A 99 4.83 28.42 -1.49
N LEU A 100 6.17 28.41 -1.50
CA LEU A 100 6.94 27.38 -2.19
C LEU A 100 6.76 26.01 -1.51
N ILE A 101 6.73 25.98 -0.18
CA ILE A 101 6.45 24.78 0.63
C ILE A 101 5.01 24.30 0.41
N LEU A 102 4.04 25.22 0.39
CA LEU A 102 2.61 24.87 0.20
C LEU A 102 2.37 24.16 -1.13
N LEU A 103 3.03 24.61 -2.21
CA LEU A 103 2.95 23.94 -3.51
C LEU A 103 3.72 22.61 -3.51
N ALA A 104 4.87 22.52 -2.83
CA ALA A 104 5.61 21.27 -2.68
C ALA A 104 4.76 20.20 -1.97
N GLN A 105 4.02 20.60 -0.93
CA GLN A 105 3.14 19.76 -0.14
C GLN A 105 1.97 19.22 -0.96
N ASN A 106 1.25 20.06 -1.71
CA ASN A 106 0.13 19.60 -2.55
C ASN A 106 0.53 18.45 -3.50
N ARG A 107 1.73 18.52 -4.08
CA ARG A 107 2.21 17.48 -4.99
C ARG A 107 2.68 16.22 -4.27
N GLN A 108 3.15 16.36 -3.02
CA GLN A 108 3.50 15.23 -2.19
C GLN A 108 2.23 14.48 -1.75
N ASP A 109 1.19 15.22 -1.37
CA ASP A 109 -0.13 14.67 -1.04
C ASP A 109 -0.77 13.93 -2.23
N ASP A 110 -0.64 14.46 -3.46
CA ASP A 110 -1.11 13.79 -4.67
C ASP A 110 -0.39 12.45 -4.92
N ARG A 111 0.94 12.41 -4.75
CA ARG A 111 1.72 11.17 -4.88
C ARG A 111 1.35 10.17 -3.78
N ASP A 112 1.22 10.64 -2.55
CA ASP A 112 0.86 9.82 -1.39
C ASP A 112 -0.55 9.23 -1.57
N ARG A 113 -1.48 10.01 -2.14
CA ARG A 113 -2.82 9.52 -2.50
C ARG A 113 -2.75 8.38 -3.52
N VAL A 114 -2.01 8.54 -4.62
CA VAL A 114 -1.87 7.49 -5.64
C VAL A 114 -1.20 6.24 -5.06
N ALA A 115 -0.17 6.43 -4.22
CA ALA A 115 0.48 5.32 -3.53
C ALA A 115 -0.49 4.55 -2.64
N LEU A 116 -1.31 5.25 -1.85
CA LEU A 116 -2.35 4.64 -1.00
C LEU A 116 -3.44 3.91 -1.80
N GLU A 117 -3.87 4.45 -2.94
CA GLU A 117 -4.83 3.79 -3.82
C GLU A 117 -4.24 2.50 -4.43
N GLN A 118 -2.97 2.52 -4.83
CA GLN A 118 -2.28 1.33 -5.32
C GLN A 118 -2.07 0.28 -4.23
N ASP A 119 -1.74 0.71 -3.02
CA ASP A 119 -1.55 -0.17 -1.86
C ASP A 119 -2.86 -0.89 -1.52
N ARG A 120 -3.98 -0.14 -1.44
CA ARG A 120 -5.32 -0.72 -1.27
C ARG A 120 -5.65 -1.77 -2.34
N ASN A 121 -5.42 -1.45 -3.61
CA ASN A 121 -5.67 -2.39 -4.70
C ASN A 121 -4.79 -3.65 -4.62
N ARG A 122 -3.55 -3.53 -4.12
CA ARG A 122 -2.67 -4.67 -3.89
C ARG A 122 -3.17 -5.52 -2.71
N ASP A 123 -3.59 -4.89 -1.62
CA ASP A 123 -4.12 -5.58 -0.46
C ASP A 123 -5.39 -6.36 -0.79
N GLU A 124 -6.31 -5.77 -1.57
CA GLU A 124 -7.50 -6.47 -2.06
C GLU A 124 -7.15 -7.71 -2.90
N ARG A 125 -6.14 -7.60 -3.78
CA ARG A 125 -5.66 -8.74 -4.58
C ARG A 125 -4.99 -9.80 -3.72
N ASN A 126 -4.15 -9.39 -2.77
CA ASN A 126 -3.48 -10.31 -1.84
C ASN A 126 -4.49 -11.07 -0.98
N LEU A 127 -5.56 -10.40 -0.54
CA LEU A 127 -6.66 -11.03 0.17
C LEU A 127 -7.37 -12.06 -0.71
N ALA A 128 -7.72 -11.69 -1.94
CA ALA A 128 -8.37 -12.60 -2.89
C ALA A 128 -7.49 -13.82 -3.23
N ASP A 129 -6.19 -13.63 -3.44
CA ASP A 129 -5.23 -14.72 -3.68
C ASP A 129 -5.13 -15.64 -2.46
N THR A 130 -5.13 -15.08 -1.25
CA THR A 130 -5.10 -15.86 0.00
C THR A 130 -6.38 -16.67 0.17
N GLU A 131 -7.55 -16.09 -0.12
CA GLU A 131 -8.84 -16.79 -0.09
C GLU A 131 -8.88 -17.92 -1.13
N PHE A 132 -8.38 -17.66 -2.34
CA PHE A 132 -8.28 -18.65 -3.40
C PHE A 132 -7.37 -19.81 -2.98
N LEU A 133 -6.14 -19.53 -2.53
CA LEU A 133 -5.21 -20.56 -2.05
C LEU A 133 -5.80 -21.36 -0.89
N THR A 134 -6.50 -20.71 0.03
CA THR A 134 -7.15 -21.39 1.16
C THR A 134 -8.23 -22.36 0.68
N ARG A 135 -9.03 -21.94 -0.32
CA ARG A 135 -10.05 -22.80 -0.94
C ARG A 135 -9.44 -23.95 -1.71
N GLU A 136 -8.40 -23.70 -2.50
CA GLU A 136 -7.67 -24.73 -3.24
C GLU A 136 -7.06 -25.76 -2.28
N VAL A 137 -6.37 -25.31 -1.23
CA VAL A 137 -5.80 -26.19 -0.19
C VAL A 137 -6.89 -27.02 0.50
N ALA A 138 -8.05 -26.42 0.81
CA ALA A 138 -9.17 -27.16 1.39
C ALA A 138 -9.69 -28.24 0.43
N SER A 139 -9.82 -27.93 -0.87
CA SER A 139 -10.27 -28.89 -1.89
C SER A 139 -9.25 -30.01 -2.12
N LEU A 140 -7.96 -29.69 -2.20
CA LEU A 140 -6.85 -30.64 -2.30
C LEU A 140 -6.84 -31.57 -1.09
N ARG A 141 -7.02 -31.03 0.13
CA ARG A 141 -7.10 -31.83 1.35
C ARG A 141 -8.26 -32.82 1.33
N LEU A 142 -9.42 -32.43 0.78
CA LEU A 142 -10.56 -33.34 0.65
C LEU A 142 -10.28 -34.45 -0.37
N GLY A 143 -9.77 -34.11 -1.56
CA GLY A 143 -9.43 -35.11 -2.59
C GLY A 143 -8.31 -36.07 -2.16
N LEU A 144 -7.31 -35.57 -1.43
CA LEU A 144 -6.23 -36.40 -0.88
C LEU A 144 -6.73 -37.34 0.22
N ARG A 145 -7.73 -36.91 1.00
CA ARG A 145 -8.35 -37.72 2.04
C ARG A 145 -9.08 -38.93 1.47
N ASP A 146 -9.70 -38.81 0.29
CA ASP A 146 -10.36 -39.93 -0.39
C ASP A 146 -9.35 -40.89 -1.04
N THR A 147 -8.26 -40.37 -1.63
CA THR A 147 -7.28 -41.20 -2.38
C THR A 147 -6.24 -41.89 -1.49
N ALA A 148 -5.99 -41.37 -0.28
CA ALA A 148 -5.00 -41.91 0.66
C ALA A 148 -5.64 -42.35 1.99
N THR A 149 -6.83 -42.95 1.95
CA THR A 149 -7.39 -43.52 3.17
C THR A 149 -6.49 -44.68 3.62
N ARG A 150 -6.05 -44.68 4.88
CA ARG A 150 -5.23 -45.75 5.49
C ARG A 150 -5.80 -47.14 5.19
N ASP A 151 -7.12 -47.27 5.15
CA ASP A 151 -7.81 -48.52 4.88
C ASP A 151 -7.74 -48.95 3.41
N PHE A 152 -7.68 -48.03 2.45
CA PHE A 152 -7.44 -48.33 1.04
C PHE A 152 -6.01 -48.82 0.82
N VAL A 153 -5.01 -48.10 1.35
CA VAL A 153 -3.60 -48.51 1.29
C VAL A 153 -3.39 -49.84 1.99
N ARG A 154 -4.04 -50.07 3.13
CA ARG A 154 -3.99 -51.34 3.86
C ARG A 154 -4.71 -52.46 3.12
N GLY A 155 -5.80 -52.16 2.42
CA GLY A 155 -6.52 -53.09 1.56
C GLY A 155 -5.66 -53.53 0.38
N GLU A 156 -5.03 -52.59 -0.30
CA GLU A 156 -4.17 -52.89 -1.45
C GLU A 156 -2.90 -53.64 -1.04
N LEU A 157 -2.28 -53.26 0.08
CA LEU A 157 -1.18 -54.02 0.67
C LEU A 157 -1.59 -55.45 1.04
N ARG A 158 -2.81 -55.66 1.55
CA ARG A 158 -3.33 -57.00 1.86
C ARG A 158 -3.58 -57.81 0.61
N ASN A 159 -4.26 -57.23 -0.39
CA ASN A 159 -4.48 -57.89 -1.68
C ASN A 159 -3.16 -58.31 -2.33
N LEU A 160 -2.15 -57.43 -2.33
CA LEU A 160 -0.83 -57.75 -2.87
C LEU A 160 -0.11 -58.83 -2.04
N LEU A 161 -0.24 -58.81 -0.70
CA LEU A 161 0.30 -59.88 0.16
C LEU A 161 -0.36 -61.22 -0.16
N ASP A 162 -1.70 -61.24 -0.24
CA ASP A 162 -2.48 -62.45 -0.52
C ASP A 162 -2.13 -63.01 -1.92
N GLU A 163 -1.99 -62.14 -2.93
CA GLU A 163 -1.57 -62.54 -4.29
C GLU A 163 -0.15 -63.13 -4.30
N MET A 164 0.77 -62.57 -3.51
CA MET A 164 2.13 -63.10 -3.40
C MET A 164 2.20 -64.41 -2.59
N GLU A 165 1.34 -64.60 -1.59
CA GLU A 165 1.17 -65.85 -0.85
C GLU A 165 0.61 -66.95 -1.76
N GLU A 166 -0.41 -66.63 -2.57
CA GLU A 166 -1.01 -67.56 -3.53
C GLU A 166 -0.01 -67.99 -4.63
N ARG A 167 0.90 -67.10 -5.02
CA ARG A 167 2.02 -67.42 -5.92
C ARG A 167 3.20 -68.13 -5.23
N GLY A 168 3.12 -68.38 -3.93
CA GLY A 168 4.16 -69.06 -3.16
C GLY A 168 5.44 -68.24 -2.93
N MET A 169 5.38 -66.92 -3.12
CA MET A 169 6.53 -66.02 -2.91
C MET A 169 6.74 -65.63 -1.45
N ILE A 170 5.74 -65.81 -0.58
CA ILE A 170 5.78 -65.46 0.86
C ILE A 170 5.08 -66.57 1.68
N ALA A 171 5.54 -66.81 2.91
CA ALA A 171 4.94 -67.79 3.81
C ALA A 171 3.66 -67.24 4.50
N PRO A 172 2.66 -68.09 4.80
CA PRO A 172 1.41 -67.66 5.44
C PRO A 172 1.64 -66.94 6.76
N VAL A 173 1.05 -65.75 6.91
CA VAL A 173 1.12 -65.00 8.16
C VAL A 173 0.12 -65.60 9.15
N ALA A 174 0.61 -66.33 10.15
CA ALA A 174 -0.22 -66.92 11.20
C ALA A 174 -0.94 -65.84 12.05
N PRO A 175 -2.22 -66.04 12.46
CA PRO A 175 -2.94 -65.06 13.27
C PRO A 175 -2.28 -64.86 14.64
N GLU A 176 -1.91 -63.63 14.96
CA GLU A 176 -1.38 -63.27 16.28
C GLU A 176 -2.53 -63.35 17.33
N GLU A 177 -2.45 -64.32 18.25
CA GLU A 177 -3.41 -64.47 19.34
C GLU A 177 -3.41 -63.23 20.26
N THR A 178 -4.47 -62.43 20.20
CA THR A 178 -4.68 -61.29 21.08
C THR A 178 -4.93 -61.77 22.52
N LYS A 179 -3.87 -61.86 23.33
CA LYS A 179 -3.99 -62.17 24.77
C LYS A 179 -4.83 -61.09 25.49
N PRO A 180 -5.78 -61.47 26.37
CA PRO A 180 -6.63 -60.50 27.05
C PRO A 180 -5.80 -59.69 28.04
N ARG A 181 -5.88 -58.35 27.94
CA ARG A 181 -5.26 -57.43 28.89
C ARG A 181 -5.87 -57.65 30.28
N ARG A 182 -5.07 -58.16 31.23
CA ARG A 182 -5.45 -58.24 32.66
C ARG A 182 -5.86 -56.84 33.16
N LYS A 183 -7.11 -56.71 33.63
CA LYS A 183 -7.55 -55.59 34.47
C LYS A 183 -6.62 -55.54 35.69
N LYS A 184 -5.91 -54.42 35.87
CA LYS A 184 -5.23 -54.11 37.13
C LYS A 184 -6.28 -53.57 38.10
N ASP A 185 -6.47 -54.27 39.21
CA ASP A 185 -7.30 -53.82 40.32
C ASP A 185 -6.77 -52.51 40.91
N LYS A 186 -7.68 -51.57 41.16
CA LYS A 186 -7.43 -50.35 41.93
C LYS A 186 -7.15 -50.74 43.40
N PRO A 187 -6.06 -50.28 44.03
CA PRO A 187 -6.00 -50.29 45.48
C PRO A 187 -6.81 -49.11 46.02
N ALA A 188 -7.72 -49.41 46.94
CA ALA A 188 -8.31 -48.44 47.85
C ALA A 188 -7.28 -48.13 48.95
N ASN A 189 -6.83 -46.89 49.03
CA ASN A 189 -6.59 -46.15 50.27
C ASN A 189 -6.48 -44.66 49.94
#